data_AF-A0A926S0I6-F1
#
_entry.id   AF-A0A926S0I6-F1
#
_cell.length_a   1.000
_cell.length_b   1.000
_cell.length_c   1.000
_cell.angle_alpha   90.00
_cell.angle_beta   90.00
_cell.angle_gamma   90.00
#
_symmetry.space_group_name_H-M   'P 1'
#
loop_
_entity.id
_entity.type
_entity.pdbx_description
1 polymer ?
#
loop_
_entity_poly.entity_id
_entity_poly.type
_entity_poly.pdbx_seq_one_letter_code
_entity_poly.pdbx_strand_id
1 'polypeptide(L)'
;MKNSGYLIAIVALSVILSCNQGKKDQTKMIDSLTSMSGARRPDQQCFVALFEKDSASLTLHNAPDGKVTGKMYIRYGEIEEMALENELNIGKINGEYKGDTLFANYMFTSGTMNKTIYSNPIALLLKKGTLILGAGVIVNYLGRSSFDKNKPLDFSKSRFHFKPVSCK
;
A
#
# COMPACT_ATOMS: atom_id res chain seq x y z
N MET A 1 -63.15 -38.23 32.89
CA MET A 1 -62.29 -37.03 32.99
C MET A 1 -61.05 -37.25 32.14
N LYS A 2 -60.78 -36.27 31.28
CA LYS A 2 -59.51 -35.97 30.59
C LYS A 2 -59.05 -36.86 29.42
N ASN A 3 -59.29 -36.28 28.25
CA ASN A 3 -58.87 -36.58 26.90
C ASN A 3 -57.36 -36.50 26.64
N SER A 4 -56.98 -37.29 25.61
CA SER A 4 -56.17 -36.94 24.42
C SER A 4 -54.67 -36.69 24.55
N GLY A 5 -53.93 -37.36 23.67
CA GLY A 5 -52.53 -37.04 23.37
C GLY A 5 -51.82 -38.00 22.42
N TYR A 6 -52.45 -38.42 21.31
CA TYR A 6 -51.69 -38.85 20.13
C TYR A 6 -51.85 -37.78 19.07
N LEU A 7 -50.75 -37.17 18.61
CA LEU A 7 -50.65 -36.59 17.27
C LEU A 7 -49.18 -36.36 16.88
N ILE A 8 -48.86 -37.02 15.78
CA ILE A 8 -47.69 -36.93 14.89
C ILE A 8 -47.48 -35.49 14.39
N ALA A 9 -46.22 -35.04 14.23
CA ALA A 9 -45.78 -34.28 13.06
C ALA A 9 -44.26 -34.00 13.06
N ILE A 10 -43.61 -34.53 12.03
CA ILE A 10 -42.26 -34.22 11.55
C ILE A 10 -42.28 -32.80 10.96
N VAL A 11 -41.33 -31.93 11.31
CA VAL A 11 -40.81 -30.92 10.37
C VAL A 11 -39.32 -30.72 10.63
N ALA A 12 -38.53 -31.24 9.70
CA ALA A 12 -37.15 -30.86 9.49
C ALA A 12 -37.09 -29.39 9.04
N LEU A 13 -36.23 -28.59 9.66
CA LEU A 13 -35.73 -27.36 9.04
C LEU A 13 -34.23 -27.28 9.26
N SER A 14 -33.50 -27.88 8.31
CA SER A 14 -32.10 -27.63 8.04
C SER A 14 -31.89 -26.14 7.75
N VAL A 15 -31.28 -25.42 8.70
CA VAL A 15 -30.80 -24.06 8.47
C VAL A 15 -29.49 -24.16 7.70
N ILE A 16 -29.60 -23.98 6.39
CA ILE A 16 -28.47 -23.75 5.48
C ILE A 16 -27.84 -22.41 5.85
N LEU A 17 -26.61 -22.45 6.37
CA LEU A 17 -25.72 -21.29 6.46
C LEU A 17 -25.36 -20.84 5.04
N SER A 18 -25.95 -19.74 4.59
CA SER A 18 -25.50 -19.02 3.40
C SER A 18 -25.39 -17.53 3.70
N CYS A 19 -24.21 -17.10 4.17
CA CYS A 19 -23.81 -15.70 4.06
C CYS A 19 -23.05 -15.53 2.75
N ASN A 20 -23.80 -15.18 1.72
CA ASN A 20 -23.32 -14.57 0.49
C ASN A 20 -22.80 -13.15 0.81
N GLN A 21 -21.52 -13.01 1.11
CA GLN A 21 -20.85 -11.71 1.07
C GLN A 21 -20.13 -11.57 -0.27
N GLY A 22 -20.71 -10.72 -1.11
CA GLY A 22 -20.34 -10.51 -2.50
C GLY A 22 -18.86 -10.19 -2.70
N LYS A 23 -18.22 -11.00 -3.53
CA LYS A 23 -16.95 -10.67 -4.18
C LYS A 23 -17.19 -9.50 -5.14
N LYS A 24 -17.03 -8.26 -4.67
CA LYS A 24 -16.91 -7.10 -5.56
C LYS A 24 -15.46 -7.00 -6.06
N ASP A 25 -15.29 -7.31 -7.34
CA ASP A 25 -14.40 -6.65 -8.31
C ASP A 25 -12.92 -6.40 -7.95
N GLN A 26 -12.28 -7.24 -7.13
CA GLN A 26 -10.80 -7.20 -7.01
C GLN A 26 -10.08 -7.79 -8.23
N THR A 27 -10.75 -8.66 -8.99
CA THR A 27 -10.14 -9.40 -10.10
C THR A 27 -9.77 -8.50 -11.29
N LYS A 28 -10.56 -7.46 -11.59
CA LYS A 28 -10.33 -6.59 -12.77
C LYS A 28 -9.12 -5.66 -12.63
N MET A 29 -8.83 -5.18 -11.43
CA MET A 29 -7.63 -4.36 -11.19
C MET A 29 -6.35 -5.20 -11.23
N ILE A 30 -6.37 -6.39 -10.62
CA ILE A 30 -5.19 -7.28 -10.57
C ILE A 30 -4.79 -7.73 -11.97
N ASP A 31 -5.76 -8.04 -12.84
CA ASP A 31 -5.49 -8.50 -14.20
C ASP A 31 -4.85 -7.40 -15.08
N SER A 32 -5.29 -6.14 -14.87
CA SER A 32 -4.73 -4.97 -15.56
C SER A 32 -3.31 -4.62 -15.07
N LEU A 33 -3.01 -4.87 -13.78
CA LEU A 33 -1.71 -4.57 -13.15
C LEU A 33 -0.64 -5.65 -13.38
N THR A 34 -1.06 -6.90 -13.58
CA THR A 34 -0.13 -8.06 -13.70
C THR A 34 0.44 -8.21 -15.11
N SER A 35 -0.13 -7.52 -16.10
CA SER A 35 0.32 -7.52 -17.52
C SER A 35 1.20 -6.32 -17.91
N MET A 36 1.70 -5.53 -16.95
CA MET A 36 2.24 -4.18 -17.20
C MET A 36 3.77 -4.06 -17.31
N SER A 37 4.51 -5.14 -17.52
CA SER A 37 5.93 -5.01 -17.85
C SER A 37 6.17 -4.46 -19.27
N GLY A 38 5.10 -4.27 -20.08
CA GLY A 38 5.16 -3.68 -21.42
C GLY A 38 3.93 -2.91 -21.93
N ALA A 39 2.86 -2.76 -21.13
CA ALA A 39 1.65 -2.00 -21.50
C ALA A 39 1.56 -0.66 -20.73
N ARG A 40 0.84 0.32 -21.30
CA ARG A 40 0.64 1.65 -20.72
C ARG A 40 0.05 1.54 -19.31
N ARG A 41 0.81 2.01 -18.31
CA ARG A 41 0.35 2.06 -16.91
C ARG A 41 -0.83 3.02 -16.78
N PRO A 42 -1.81 2.76 -15.89
CA PRO A 42 -2.90 3.70 -15.63
C PRO A 42 -2.35 5.06 -15.20
N ASP A 43 -2.96 6.14 -15.69
CA ASP A 43 -2.50 7.50 -15.39
C ASP A 43 -2.54 7.81 -13.87
N GLN A 44 -3.46 7.18 -13.12
CA GLN A 44 -3.54 7.27 -11.65
C GLN A 44 -3.76 5.89 -11.02
N GLN A 45 -3.06 5.62 -9.91
CA GLN A 45 -3.15 4.37 -9.16
C GLN A 45 -3.10 4.64 -7.65
N CYS A 46 -3.88 3.88 -6.88
CA CYS A 46 -3.94 4.04 -5.43
C CYS A 46 -3.71 2.70 -4.73
N PHE A 47 -2.99 2.74 -3.61
CA PHE A 47 -2.60 1.56 -2.86
C PHE A 47 -2.66 1.82 -1.35
N VAL A 48 -2.82 0.74 -0.59
CA VAL A 48 -2.74 0.74 0.87
C VAL A 48 -1.86 -0.40 1.37
N ALA A 49 -1.13 -0.16 2.45
CA ALA A 49 -0.37 -1.18 3.17
C ALA A 49 -0.71 -1.11 4.67
N LEU A 50 -0.69 -2.27 5.32
CA LEU A 50 -0.84 -2.41 6.77
C LEU A 50 0.31 -3.29 7.26
N PHE A 51 0.95 -2.89 8.36
CA PHE A 51 2.01 -3.65 9.00
C PHE A 51 1.92 -3.47 10.51
N GLU A 52 1.58 -4.54 11.23
CA GLU A 52 1.31 -4.47 12.67
C GLU A 52 0.29 -3.35 13.00
N LYS A 53 0.72 -2.31 13.73
CA LYS A 53 -0.12 -1.15 14.07
C LYS A 53 -0.01 0.00 13.07
N ASP A 54 0.93 -0.09 12.13
CA ASP A 54 1.21 0.94 11.14
C ASP A 54 0.35 0.76 9.88
N SER A 55 0.08 1.89 9.22
CA SER A 55 -0.60 1.92 7.93
C SER A 55 0.04 2.91 6.98
N ALA A 56 -0.06 2.64 5.69
CA ALA A 56 0.37 3.56 4.65
C ALA A 56 -0.62 3.61 3.50
N SER A 57 -0.80 4.79 2.92
CA SER A 57 -1.52 4.99 1.66
C SER A 57 -0.60 5.63 0.64
N LEU A 58 -0.74 5.21 -0.62
CA LEU A 58 0.09 5.67 -1.72
C LEU A 58 -0.78 5.98 -2.94
N THR A 59 -0.66 7.18 -3.46
CA THR A 59 -1.22 7.57 -4.76
C THR A 59 -0.08 7.86 -5.73
N LEU A 60 -0.11 7.24 -6.90
CA LEU A 60 0.84 7.46 -7.98
C LEU A 60 0.13 8.02 -9.20
N HIS A 61 0.81 8.94 -9.89
CA HIS A 61 0.42 9.50 -11.17
C HIS A 61 1.53 9.22 -12.18
N ASN A 62 1.21 8.51 -13.26
CA ASN A 62 2.14 8.11 -14.30
C ASN A 62 2.00 9.05 -15.50
N ALA A 63 3.07 9.74 -15.85
CA ALA A 63 3.10 10.59 -17.03
C ALA A 63 3.52 9.79 -18.29
N PRO A 64 3.07 10.20 -19.49
CA PRO A 64 3.47 9.54 -20.75
C PRO A 64 4.98 9.53 -21.01
N ASP A 65 5.72 10.48 -20.42
CA ASP A 65 7.19 10.58 -20.52
C ASP A 65 7.94 9.64 -19.56
N GLY A 66 7.22 8.78 -18.82
CA GLY A 66 7.78 7.80 -17.89
C GLY A 66 8.03 8.35 -16.48
N LYS A 67 7.81 9.65 -16.24
CA LYS A 67 7.90 10.21 -14.88
C LYS A 67 6.73 9.75 -14.03
N VAL A 68 7.01 9.55 -12.76
CA VAL A 68 6.02 9.20 -11.74
C VAL A 68 6.04 10.25 -10.65
N THR A 69 4.87 10.81 -10.36
CA THR A 69 4.66 11.68 -9.20
C THR A 69 3.67 11.03 -8.25
N GLY A 70 3.60 11.48 -7.01
CA GLY A 70 2.66 10.91 -6.08
C GLY A 70 2.70 11.48 -4.68
N LYS A 71 1.88 10.90 -3.83
CA LYS A 71 1.76 11.22 -2.42
C LYS A 71 1.75 9.92 -1.63
N MET A 72 2.59 9.84 -0.60
CA MET A 72 2.58 8.76 0.36
C MET A 72 2.34 9.30 1.75
N TYR A 73 1.39 8.68 2.46
CA TYR A 73 1.06 8.99 3.84
C TYR A 73 1.30 7.75 4.67
N ILE A 74 2.07 7.89 5.75
CA ILE A 74 2.36 6.82 6.70
C ILE A 74 1.83 7.25 8.06
N ARG A 75 1.03 6.37 8.68
CA ARG A 75 0.52 6.54 10.03
C ARG A 75 1.10 5.43 10.88
N TYR A 76 1.95 5.82 11.83
CA TYR A 76 2.49 4.92 12.84
C TYR A 76 1.47 4.71 13.95
N GLY A 77 1.26 3.46 14.35
CA GLY A 77 0.24 3.11 15.34
C GLY A 77 0.70 3.20 16.79
N GLU A 78 2.02 3.24 17.02
CA GLU A 78 2.62 3.52 18.32
C GLU A 78 3.28 4.89 18.26
N ILE A 79 2.75 5.82 19.06
CA ILE A 79 3.24 7.18 19.14
C ILE A 79 3.50 7.43 20.62
N GLU A 80 4.77 7.59 20.98
CA GLU A 80 5.12 8.08 22.31
C GLU A 80 4.63 9.53 22.46
N GLU A 81 4.17 9.90 23.65
CA GLU A 81 3.51 11.20 23.91
C GLU A 81 4.38 12.44 23.61
N MET A 82 5.69 12.26 23.38
CA MET A 82 6.62 13.31 22.91
C MET A 82 6.73 13.44 21.38
N ALA A 83 6.18 12.51 20.62
CA ALA A 83 6.14 12.58 19.16
C ALA A 83 4.95 13.45 18.74
N LEU A 84 5.22 14.74 18.59
CA LEU A 84 4.38 15.74 17.90
C LEU A 84 4.22 15.42 16.38
N GLU A 85 4.17 14.13 16.02
CA GLU A 85 4.40 13.59 14.67
C GLU A 85 3.23 12.69 14.18
N ASN A 86 2.05 12.79 14.81
CA ASN A 86 0.87 11.97 14.47
C ASN A 86 0.40 12.09 13.01
N GLU A 87 0.95 13.06 12.30
CA GLU A 87 0.81 13.23 10.87
C GLU A 87 2.17 13.60 10.29
N LEU A 88 3.10 12.64 10.23
CA LEU A 88 4.26 12.79 9.35
C LEU A 88 3.73 13.09 7.95
N ASN A 89 4.05 14.31 7.54
CA ASN A 89 3.44 15.03 6.44
C ASN A 89 3.31 14.17 5.18
N ILE A 90 2.23 14.39 4.43
CA ILE A 90 2.03 13.86 3.08
C ILE A 90 3.32 14.03 2.30
N GLY A 91 4.05 12.94 2.11
CA GLY A 91 5.34 13.01 1.47
C GLY A 91 5.18 12.89 -0.03
N LYS A 92 5.90 13.75 -0.77
CA LYS A 92 5.86 13.80 -2.23
C LYS A 92 6.75 12.72 -2.79
N ILE A 93 6.24 12.02 -3.80
CA ILE A 93 6.97 11.04 -4.60
C ILE A 93 7.33 11.70 -5.92
N ASN A 94 8.61 11.61 -6.30
CA ASN A 94 9.09 11.94 -7.64
C ASN A 94 10.07 10.84 -8.08
N GLY A 95 9.79 10.16 -9.17
CA GLY A 95 10.57 9.01 -9.59
C GLY A 95 10.30 8.56 -11.01
N GLU A 96 10.84 7.39 -11.33
CA GLU A 96 10.77 6.74 -12.63
C GLU A 96 10.81 5.22 -12.47
N TYR A 97 10.20 4.49 -13.40
CA TYR A 97 10.31 3.03 -13.43
C TYR A 97 11.59 2.58 -14.14
N LYS A 98 12.26 1.59 -13.57
CA LYS A 98 13.29 0.78 -14.22
C LYS A 98 12.83 -0.67 -14.19
N GLY A 99 12.34 -1.15 -15.33
CA GLY A 99 11.60 -2.41 -15.41
C GLY A 99 10.36 -2.37 -14.50
N ASP A 100 10.29 -3.31 -13.55
CA ASP A 100 9.18 -3.42 -12.61
C ASP A 100 9.38 -2.62 -11.32
N THR A 101 10.52 -1.92 -11.15
CA THR A 101 10.82 -1.17 -9.92
C THR A 101 10.69 0.32 -10.14
N LEU A 102 9.85 0.98 -9.35
CA LEU A 102 9.80 2.44 -9.24
C LEU A 102 10.90 2.90 -8.28
N PHE A 103 11.87 3.65 -8.79
CA PHE A 103 12.86 4.36 -7.98
C PHE A 103 12.41 5.80 -7.81
N ALA A 104 12.32 6.29 -6.58
CA ALA A 104 11.81 7.63 -6.32
C ALA A 104 12.49 8.31 -5.13
N ASN A 105 12.41 9.64 -5.11
CA ASN A 105 12.67 10.44 -3.93
C ASN A 105 11.35 10.64 -3.18
N TYR A 106 11.32 10.22 -1.91
CA TYR A 106 10.26 10.49 -0.97
C TYR A 106 10.63 11.69 -0.11
N MET A 107 9.93 12.81 -0.33
CA MET A 107 10.18 14.06 0.37
C MET A 107 9.08 14.33 1.39
N PHE A 108 9.43 14.44 2.67
CA PHE A 108 8.48 14.73 3.75
C PHE A 108 9.02 15.84 4.64
N THR A 109 8.13 16.59 5.28
CA THR A 109 8.50 17.57 6.31
C THR A 109 8.35 16.94 7.68
N SER A 110 9.24 17.27 8.62
CA SER A 110 9.03 17.04 10.05
C SER A 110 9.22 18.36 10.81
N GLY A 111 8.54 18.46 11.96
CA GLY A 111 8.47 19.65 12.81
C GLY A 111 7.28 20.58 12.51
N THR A 112 6.73 21.18 13.56
CA THR A 112 5.61 22.14 13.50
C THR A 112 6.07 23.59 13.31
N MET A 113 7.23 23.97 13.86
CA MET A 113 7.76 25.34 13.83
C MET A 113 8.84 25.56 12.76
N ASN A 114 9.80 24.62 12.63
CA ASN A 114 10.89 24.68 11.65
C ASN A 114 10.75 23.50 10.69
N LYS A 115 9.96 23.67 9.62
CA LYS A 115 9.66 22.63 8.62
C LYS A 115 10.94 22.22 7.89
N THR A 116 11.63 21.21 8.41
CA THR A 116 12.80 20.63 7.74
C THR A 116 12.30 19.65 6.69
N ILE A 117 12.75 19.81 5.45
CA ILE A 117 12.42 18.90 4.35
C ILE A 117 13.46 17.78 4.34
N TYR A 118 13.00 16.56 4.57
CA TYR A 118 13.77 15.35 4.43
C TYR A 118 13.50 14.73 3.06
N SER A 119 14.52 14.17 2.43
CA SER A 119 14.40 13.47 1.15
C SER A 119 15.10 12.12 1.25
N ASN A 120 14.31 11.04 1.19
CA ASN A 120 14.80 9.67 1.28
C ASN A 120 14.59 8.95 -0.05
N PRO A 121 15.61 8.29 -0.62
CA PRO A 121 15.41 7.42 -1.75
C PRO A 121 14.54 6.23 -1.33
N ILE A 122 13.58 5.86 -2.18
CA ILE A 122 12.75 4.67 -2.02
C ILE A 122 12.75 3.85 -3.31
N ALA A 123 12.53 2.55 -3.17
CA ALA A 123 12.33 1.65 -4.30
C ALA A 123 11.06 0.82 -4.06
N LEU A 124 10.16 0.79 -5.03
CA LEU A 124 8.89 0.06 -4.96
C LEU A 124 8.85 -0.96 -6.10
N LEU A 125 8.97 -2.25 -5.77
CA LEU A 125 8.89 -3.33 -6.75
C LEU A 125 7.43 -3.69 -7.02
N LEU A 126 7.01 -3.58 -8.28
CA LEU A 126 5.73 -4.09 -8.75
C LEU A 126 5.82 -5.61 -8.92
N LYS A 127 5.02 -6.35 -8.15
CA LYS A 127 4.95 -7.80 -8.25
C LYS A 127 3.52 -8.26 -8.04
N LYS A 128 2.92 -8.90 -9.04
CA LYS A 128 1.53 -9.42 -9.00
C LYS A 128 0.52 -8.35 -8.56
N GLY A 129 0.66 -7.14 -9.12
CA GLY A 129 -0.18 -5.98 -8.81
C GLY A 129 -0.01 -5.34 -7.43
N THR A 130 0.92 -5.84 -6.61
CA THR A 130 1.32 -5.23 -5.33
C THR A 130 2.61 -4.44 -5.52
N LEU A 131 2.76 -3.33 -4.81
CA LEU A 131 4.03 -2.60 -4.71
C LEU A 131 4.73 -2.97 -3.40
N ILE A 132 5.97 -3.46 -3.47
CA ILE A 132 6.75 -3.88 -2.30
C ILE A 132 7.84 -2.84 -2.04
N LEU A 133 7.85 -2.24 -0.85
CA LEU A 133 8.88 -1.28 -0.45
C LEU A 133 10.21 -1.97 -0.20
N GLY A 134 11.24 -1.68 -0.99
CA GLY A 134 12.57 -2.26 -0.81
C GLY A 134 13.31 -1.68 0.39
N ALA A 135 14.04 -2.53 1.09
CA ALA A 135 15.08 -2.12 2.03
C ALA A 135 16.41 -1.98 1.28
N GLY A 136 17.20 -0.95 1.60
CA GLY A 136 18.48 -0.70 0.96
C GLY A 136 19.40 0.11 1.85
N VAL A 137 20.70 0.02 1.59
CA VAL A 137 21.70 0.87 2.25
C VAL A 137 21.62 2.26 1.64
N ILE A 138 21.36 3.27 2.46
CA ILE A 138 21.32 4.67 2.04
C ILE A 138 22.65 5.32 2.40
N VAL A 139 23.27 5.97 1.42
CA VAL A 139 24.49 6.77 1.59
C VAL A 139 24.17 8.24 1.37
N ASN A 140 24.80 9.08 2.18
CA ASN A 140 24.66 10.53 2.10
C ASN A 140 25.96 11.10 1.53
N TYR A 141 25.86 11.81 0.41
CA TYR A 141 27.00 12.48 -0.21
C TYR A 141 26.60 13.90 -0.62
N LEU A 142 27.37 14.90 -0.15
CA LEU A 142 27.13 16.33 -0.41
C LEU A 142 25.66 16.76 -0.17
N GLY A 143 25.07 16.29 0.94
CA GLY A 143 23.70 16.63 1.32
C GLY A 143 22.60 15.94 0.50
N ARG A 144 22.95 14.95 -0.33
CA ARG A 144 21.97 14.11 -1.06
C ARG A 144 22.03 12.67 -0.60
N SER A 145 20.87 12.13 -0.27
CA SER A 145 20.67 10.71 0.07
C SER A 145 20.43 9.90 -1.19
N SER A 146 21.11 8.76 -1.35
CA SER A 146 20.88 7.82 -2.46
C SER A 146 21.14 6.38 -2.01
N PHE A 147 20.59 5.40 -2.74
CA PHE A 147 20.96 4.01 -2.48
C PHE A 147 22.42 3.75 -2.85
N ASP A 148 23.12 2.99 -2.00
CA ASP A 148 24.45 2.48 -2.32
C ASP A 148 24.35 1.52 -3.52
N LYS A 149 24.95 1.91 -4.64
CA LYS A 149 24.92 1.15 -5.90
C LYS A 149 25.65 -0.20 -5.80
N ASN A 150 26.52 -0.37 -4.80
CA ASN A 150 27.28 -1.60 -4.59
C ASN A 150 26.55 -2.58 -3.67
N LYS A 151 25.39 -2.21 -3.13
CA LYS A 151 24.58 -3.04 -2.24
C LYS A 151 23.23 -3.34 -2.89
N PRO A 152 22.78 -4.60 -2.89
CA PRO A 152 21.48 -4.94 -3.46
C PRO A 152 20.34 -4.36 -2.62
N LEU A 153 19.22 -4.11 -3.28
CA LEU A 153 17.95 -3.88 -2.60
C LEU A 153 17.36 -5.22 -2.15
N ASP A 154 16.80 -5.25 -0.94
CA ASP A 154 16.11 -6.40 -0.38
C ASP A 154 14.60 -6.12 -0.30
N PHE A 155 13.83 -6.81 -1.14
CA PHE A 155 12.37 -6.74 -1.15
C PHE A 155 11.70 -7.81 -0.28
N SER A 156 12.47 -8.72 0.33
CA SER A 156 11.95 -9.78 1.19
C SER A 156 11.70 -9.31 2.63
N LYS A 157 12.44 -8.29 3.09
CA LYS A 157 12.35 -7.71 4.43
C LYS A 157 11.49 -6.45 4.50
N SER A 158 10.58 -6.30 3.55
CA SER A 158 9.75 -5.10 3.44
C SER A 158 8.73 -5.01 4.58
N ARG A 159 8.64 -3.83 5.22
CA ARG A 159 7.54 -3.54 6.15
C ARG A 159 6.21 -3.35 5.41
N PHE A 160 6.21 -2.65 4.27
CA PHE A 160 4.98 -2.26 3.57
C PHE A 160 4.82 -2.97 2.23
N HIS A 161 3.78 -3.82 2.16
CA HIS A 161 3.28 -4.42 0.92
C HIS A 161 1.98 -3.71 0.51
N PHE A 162 2.09 -2.80 -0.46
CA PHE A 162 1.01 -1.95 -0.94
C PHE A 162 0.09 -2.70 -1.90
N LYS A 163 -1.14 -2.99 -1.45
CA LYS A 163 -2.20 -3.62 -2.23
C LYS A 163 -3.01 -2.55 -2.98
N PRO A 164 -3.42 -2.81 -4.24
CA PRO A 164 -4.18 -1.85 -5.02
C PRO A 164 -5.57 -1.65 -4.43
N VAL A 165 -6.06 -0.42 -4.48
CA VAL A 165 -7.41 -0.02 -4.10
C VAL A 165 -7.97 0.99 -5.09
N SER A 166 -9.28 1.17 -5.11
CA SER A 166 -9.89 2.28 -5.85
C SER A 166 -9.37 3.61 -5.30
N CYS A 167 -8.99 4.50 -6.22
CA CYS A 167 -8.72 5.89 -5.87
C CYS A 167 -9.99 6.58 -5.37
N LYS A 168 -9.82 7.46 -4.38
CA LYS A 168 -10.88 8.31 -3.84
C LYS A 168 -10.91 9.64 -4.58
#